data_AF-A0A7I8VIV7-F1
#
_entry.id   AF-A0A7I8VIV7-F1
#
_cell.length_a   1.000
_cell.length_b   1.000
_cell.length_c   1.000
_cell.angle_alpha   90.00
_cell.angle_beta   90.00
_cell.angle_gamma   90.00
#
_symmetry.space_group_name_H-M   'P 1'
#
loop_
_entity.id
_entity.type
_entity.pdbx_description
1 polymer ?
#
loop_
_entity_poly.entity_id
_entity_poly.type
_entity_poly.pdbx_seq_one_letter_code
_entity_poly.pdbx_strand_id
1 'polypeptide(L)'
;MNFYRFSDDTPHIYNDTFLNIEVVKEIIFNLTDVIERYFPDVQCYSALGNHDWSPKSQLPPYSAPLYTELGQRWNMWLKTQDSVDTFKEAGFYKLKVPNSNFTMIVLNTNFYYQSNKLTTGSNWQPDPAGQFSWLDRTLQDIREKGKKAVLLGHVPPGQFEKHREKNWFDEIHNKIFVRLLQKYSNIISAVHMAHHHTDSFRIILSADKAEVVSSILLNSAITPWETTLPGVIGGTGNNPAIRLIKYDRNTGTTLDYHQFYLDLKKANDDNKPNWKSLYNFTDLYKLSSASHEQMATLSKKLRLDGSLFDKYYQMNGVLYDPNETCTGECKSVQLCSIENVDYSDYKNCMGREQP
;
A
#
# COMPACT_ATOMS: atom_id res chain seq x y z
N MET A 1 18.10 -8.85 4.57
CA MET A 1 16.89 -8.13 5.01
C MET A 1 16.65 -7.04 3.98
N ASN A 2 15.40 -6.77 3.62
CA ASN A 2 15.05 -5.69 2.71
C ASN A 2 14.08 -4.75 3.43
N PHE A 3 14.14 -3.46 3.13
CA PHE A 3 13.24 -2.45 3.65
C PHE A 3 12.23 -2.05 2.57
N TYR A 4 10.92 -2.11 2.87
CA TYR A 4 9.88 -1.60 1.99
C TYR A 4 9.39 -0.28 2.58
N ARG A 5 9.60 0.81 1.83
CA ARG A 5 9.24 2.16 2.25
C ARG A 5 8.10 2.67 1.37
N PHE A 6 6.94 2.84 1.98
CA PHE A 6 5.82 3.57 1.39
C PHE A 6 5.90 4.99 1.95
N SER A 7 6.56 5.85 1.19
CA SER A 7 6.82 7.23 1.55
C SER A 7 5.49 7.99 1.63
N ASP A 8 5.36 8.94 2.54
CA ASP A 8 4.25 9.91 2.68
C ASP A 8 4.70 10.90 3.76
N ASP A 9 5.88 11.46 3.55
CA ASP A 9 6.75 11.93 4.61
C ASP A 9 6.31 13.27 5.20
N THR A 10 5.58 14.06 4.42
CA THR A 10 5.26 15.44 4.79
C THR A 10 3.99 15.49 5.64
N PRO A 11 3.95 16.37 6.65
CA PRO A 11 2.83 16.41 7.59
C PRO A 11 1.52 16.86 6.93
N HIS A 12 0.40 16.34 7.44
CA HIS A 12 -0.92 16.86 7.10
C HIS A 12 -1.12 18.23 7.75
N ILE A 13 -0.98 19.30 6.97
CA ILE A 13 -1.24 20.68 7.42
C ILE A 13 -2.42 21.30 6.67
N TYR A 14 -3.11 22.24 7.32
CA TYR A 14 -4.26 22.95 6.73
C TYR A 14 -3.84 23.95 5.65
N ASN A 15 -2.65 24.54 5.77
CA ASN A 15 -2.14 25.51 4.83
C ASN A 15 -0.86 25.00 4.16
N ASP A 16 -1.03 24.40 2.98
CA ASP A 16 0.08 23.82 2.21
C ASP A 16 1.08 24.88 1.69
N THR A 17 0.83 26.19 1.83
CA THR A 17 1.81 27.23 1.40
C THR A 17 3.13 27.16 2.15
N PHE A 18 3.16 26.53 3.33
CA PHE A 18 4.40 26.33 4.11
C PHE A 18 5.20 25.09 3.67
N LEU A 19 4.58 24.16 2.94
CA LEU A 19 5.24 22.96 2.39
C LEU A 19 5.54 23.19 0.91
N ASN A 20 6.46 24.10 0.61
CA ASN A 20 6.98 24.21 -0.75
C ASN A 20 7.85 22.99 -1.12
N ILE A 21 8.21 22.88 -2.40
CA ILE A 21 8.93 21.70 -2.92
C ILE A 21 10.31 21.50 -2.27
N GLU A 22 10.96 22.57 -1.82
CA GLU A 22 12.26 22.49 -1.14
C GLU A 22 12.11 21.91 0.28
N VAL A 23 11.08 22.33 1.02
CA VAL A 23 10.77 21.77 2.35
C VAL A 23 10.38 20.30 2.24
N VAL A 24 9.56 19.95 1.25
CA VAL A 24 9.20 18.55 0.96
C VAL A 24 10.47 17.71 0.71
N LYS A 25 11.37 18.19 -0.15
CA LYS A 25 12.65 17.53 -0.43
C LYS A 25 13.50 17.36 0.82
N GLU A 26 13.62 18.40 1.64
CA GLU A 26 14.40 18.36 2.89
C GLU A 26 13.87 17.30 3.86
N ILE A 27 12.54 17.20 4.03
CA ILE A 27 11.92 16.18 4.89
C ILE A 27 12.24 14.77 4.36
N ILE A 28 12.08 14.54 3.05
CA ILE A 28 12.37 13.23 2.43
C ILE A 28 13.86 12.88 2.60
N PHE A 29 14.76 13.85 2.43
CA PHE A 29 16.21 13.66 2.61
C PHE A 29 16.56 13.35 4.06
N ASN A 30 15.97 14.05 5.03
CA ASN A 30 16.19 13.78 6.46
C ASN A 30 15.76 12.35 6.83
N LEU A 31 14.58 11.91 6.40
CA LEU A 31 14.14 10.53 6.64
C LEU A 31 15.02 9.50 5.91
N THR A 32 15.50 9.83 4.72
CA THR A 32 16.49 9.02 4.00
C THR A 32 17.78 8.88 4.81
N ASP A 33 18.30 9.98 5.38
CA ASP A 33 19.50 10.00 6.22
C ASP A 33 19.32 9.16 7.49
N VAL A 34 18.15 9.24 8.14
CA VAL A 34 17.83 8.42 9.32
C VAL A 34 17.86 6.93 8.96
N ILE A 35 17.23 6.53 7.85
CA ILE A 35 17.23 5.12 7.42
C ILE A 35 18.65 4.65 7.14
N GLU A 36 19.45 5.42 6.40
CA GLU A 36 20.84 5.05 6.09
C GLU A 36 21.73 4.99 7.32
N ARG A 37 21.53 5.89 8.28
CA ARG A 37 22.31 5.92 9.53
C ARG A 37 22.12 4.65 10.36
N TYR A 38 20.89 4.16 10.46
CA TYR A 38 20.57 3.00 11.29
C TYR A 38 20.59 1.67 10.52
N PHE A 39 20.48 1.70 9.19
CA PHE A 39 20.45 0.53 8.32
C PHE A 39 21.31 0.68 7.05
N PRO A 40 22.62 0.97 7.17
CA PRO A 40 23.47 1.32 6.03
C PRO A 40 23.60 0.21 4.97
N ASP A 41 23.53 -1.05 5.40
CA ASP A 41 23.71 -2.23 4.52
C ASP A 41 22.38 -2.87 4.08
N VAL A 42 21.24 -2.24 4.41
CA VAL A 42 19.92 -2.79 4.08
C VAL A 42 19.41 -2.16 2.79
N GLN A 43 19.09 -3.00 1.81
CA GLN A 43 18.47 -2.55 0.57
C GLN A 43 17.07 -2.00 0.84
N CYS A 44 16.83 -0.73 0.49
CA CYS A 44 15.53 -0.08 0.58
C CYS A 44 14.85 -0.04 -0.80
N TYR A 45 13.57 -0.36 -0.84
CA TYR A 45 12.68 -0.16 -1.99
C TYR A 45 11.65 0.87 -1.60
N SER A 46 11.81 2.10 -2.08
CA SER A 46 10.95 3.24 -1.73
C SER A 46 9.99 3.59 -2.86
N ALA A 47 8.69 3.61 -2.57
CA ALA A 47 7.64 4.18 -3.40
C ALA A 47 7.30 5.59 -2.88
N LEU A 48 7.12 6.57 -3.76
CA LEU A 48 6.69 7.92 -3.38
C LEU A 48 5.22 7.93 -2.99
N GLY A 49 4.89 8.71 -1.96
CA GLY A 49 3.54 8.99 -1.51
C GLY A 49 2.94 10.25 -2.10
N ASN A 50 1.66 10.44 -1.85
CA ASN A 50 0.94 11.59 -2.38
C ASN A 50 1.30 12.88 -1.63
N HIS A 51 1.84 12.81 -0.42
CA HIS A 51 2.38 13.97 0.30
C HIS A 51 3.83 14.30 -0.03
N ASP A 52 4.53 13.48 -0.82
CA ASP A 52 5.94 13.72 -1.21
C ASP A 52 6.08 14.68 -2.39
N TRP A 53 5.16 15.64 -2.50
CA TRP A 53 5.15 16.64 -3.55
C TRP A 53 4.51 17.94 -3.10
N SER A 54 4.87 19.04 -3.76
CA SER A 54 4.25 20.35 -3.57
C SER A 54 3.80 20.94 -4.92
N PRO A 55 2.51 21.27 -5.09
CA PRO A 55 1.42 21.00 -4.16
C PRO A 55 1.16 19.49 -3.99
N LYS A 56 0.67 19.08 -2.83
CA LYS A 56 0.44 17.65 -2.54
C LYS A 56 -0.46 16.99 -3.58
N SER A 57 -0.19 15.71 -3.82
CA SER A 57 -0.84 14.84 -4.80
C SER A 57 -0.66 15.23 -6.27
N GLN A 58 0.00 16.36 -6.58
CA GLN A 58 0.21 16.82 -7.97
C GLN A 58 1.52 16.27 -8.56
N LEU A 59 1.77 14.97 -8.41
CA LEU A 59 2.97 14.33 -8.94
C LEU A 59 2.88 14.28 -10.48
N PRO A 60 3.84 14.87 -11.23
CA PRO A 60 3.76 14.97 -12.68
C PRO A 60 4.12 13.64 -13.37
N PRO A 61 3.48 13.32 -14.50
CA PRO A 61 3.76 12.12 -15.31
C PRO A 61 4.92 12.33 -16.30
N TYR A 62 5.93 13.11 -15.92
CA TYR A 62 7.09 13.47 -16.72
C TYR A 62 8.24 13.90 -15.81
N SER A 63 9.45 13.95 -16.37
CA SER A 63 10.64 14.30 -15.59
C SER A 63 10.50 15.66 -14.91
N ALA A 64 10.92 15.73 -13.65
CA ALA A 64 10.83 16.93 -12.82
C ALA A 64 12.08 17.05 -11.92
N PRO A 65 12.42 18.27 -11.46
CA PRO A 65 13.60 18.49 -10.61
C PRO A 65 13.63 17.58 -9.39
N LEU A 66 12.51 17.46 -8.66
CA LEU A 66 12.46 16.61 -7.46
C LEU A 66 12.70 15.12 -7.78
N TYR A 67 12.13 14.56 -8.86
CA TYR A 67 12.47 13.18 -9.27
C TYR A 67 13.95 13.03 -9.60
N THR A 68 14.54 14.05 -10.23
CA THR A 68 15.97 14.05 -10.58
C THR A 68 16.85 14.05 -9.34
N GLU A 69 16.57 14.94 -8.39
CA GLU A 69 17.30 15.09 -7.13
C GLU A 69 17.12 13.87 -6.21
N LEU A 70 15.89 13.36 -6.06
CA LEU A 70 15.62 12.12 -5.33
C LEU A 70 16.31 10.93 -6.01
N GLY A 71 16.28 10.82 -7.34
CA GLY A 71 16.95 9.74 -8.07
C GLY A 71 18.47 9.78 -7.91
N GLN A 72 19.06 10.97 -7.79
CA GLN A 72 20.48 11.13 -7.41
C GLN A 72 20.71 10.74 -5.95
N ARG A 73 19.87 11.23 -5.02
CA ARG A 73 19.97 10.93 -3.59
C ARG A 73 19.77 9.46 -3.29
N TRP A 74 18.92 8.76 -4.02
CA TRP A 74 18.61 7.34 -3.83
C TRP A 74 19.40 6.41 -4.74
N ASN A 75 20.48 6.88 -5.37
CA ASN A 75 21.31 6.04 -6.24
C ASN A 75 21.83 4.78 -5.52
N MET A 76 22.12 4.88 -4.22
CA MET A 76 22.51 3.71 -3.39
C MET A 76 21.39 2.69 -3.22
N TRP A 77 20.12 3.07 -3.38
CA TRP A 77 18.97 2.17 -3.33
C TRP A 77 18.55 1.70 -4.73
N LEU A 78 18.64 2.56 -5.74
CA LEU A 78 18.25 2.23 -7.12
C LEU A 78 19.24 1.27 -7.79
N LYS A 79 20.53 1.31 -7.40
CA LYS A 79 21.63 0.38 -7.76
C LYS A 79 21.98 0.24 -9.25
N THR A 80 21.08 0.52 -10.18
CA THR A 80 21.29 0.38 -11.61
C THR A 80 20.91 1.65 -12.35
N GLN A 81 21.59 1.90 -13.48
CA GLN A 81 21.31 3.07 -14.30
C GLN A 81 19.87 3.05 -14.85
N ASP A 82 19.34 1.89 -15.26
CA ASP A 82 17.94 1.74 -15.70
C ASP A 82 16.95 2.14 -14.60
N SER A 83 17.17 1.70 -13.35
CA SER A 83 16.33 2.09 -12.21
C SER A 83 16.43 3.58 -11.90
N VAL A 84 17.63 4.16 -12.01
CA VAL A 84 17.84 5.61 -11.82
C VAL A 84 17.13 6.41 -12.90
N ASP A 85 17.29 6.05 -14.17
CA ASP A 85 16.73 6.79 -15.29
C ASP A 85 15.20 6.73 -15.30
N THR A 86 14.63 5.54 -15.10
CA THR A 86 13.16 5.39 -14.98
C THR A 86 12.59 6.15 -13.79
N PHE A 87 13.29 6.14 -12.65
CA PHE A 87 12.87 6.93 -11.48
C PHE A 87 12.92 8.43 -11.75
N LYS A 88 13.99 8.93 -12.39
CA LYS A 88 14.12 10.37 -12.72
C LYS A 88 13.09 10.85 -13.75
N GLU A 89 12.60 9.94 -14.59
CA GLU A 89 11.55 10.24 -15.54
C GLU A 89 10.18 10.38 -14.86
N ALA A 90 9.81 9.49 -13.95
CA ALA A 90 8.43 9.48 -13.43
C ALA A 90 8.23 8.84 -12.05
N GLY A 91 9.30 8.63 -11.27
CA GLY A 91 9.22 8.15 -9.89
C GLY A 91 8.87 6.66 -9.72
N PHE A 92 8.86 5.87 -10.79
CA PHE A 92 8.72 4.42 -10.76
C PHE A 92 9.98 3.74 -11.30
N TYR A 93 10.22 2.49 -10.89
CA TYR A 93 11.41 1.72 -11.29
C TYR A 93 11.24 0.24 -11.00
N LYS A 94 12.18 -0.56 -11.48
CA LYS A 94 12.31 -1.97 -11.11
C LYS A 94 13.74 -2.28 -10.70
N LEU A 95 13.92 -3.30 -9.87
CA LEU A 95 15.23 -3.76 -9.46
C LEU A 95 15.18 -5.27 -9.19
N LYS A 96 16.11 -6.02 -9.79
CA LYS A 96 16.28 -7.46 -9.52
C LYS A 96 16.82 -7.63 -8.10
N VAL A 97 16.23 -8.53 -7.31
CA VAL A 97 16.78 -8.84 -5.99
C VAL A 97 17.97 -9.80 -6.14
N PRO A 98 19.13 -9.51 -5.53
CA PRO A 98 20.29 -10.39 -5.60
C PRO A 98 19.98 -11.78 -5.03
N ASN A 99 20.54 -12.82 -5.66
CA ASN A 99 20.39 -14.22 -5.24
C ASN A 99 18.94 -14.71 -5.11
N SER A 100 18.03 -14.16 -5.92
CA SER A 100 16.64 -14.60 -6.02
C SER A 100 16.17 -14.76 -7.47
N ASN A 101 14.99 -15.37 -7.63
CA ASN A 101 14.27 -15.50 -8.90
C ASN A 101 13.07 -14.54 -9.01
N PHE A 102 13.15 -13.37 -8.37
CA PHE A 102 12.12 -12.34 -8.48
C PHE A 102 12.67 -10.92 -8.66
N THR A 103 11.83 -10.07 -9.25
CA THR A 103 12.11 -8.64 -9.47
C THR A 103 11.16 -7.80 -8.61
N MET A 104 11.70 -6.81 -7.90
CA MET A 104 10.89 -5.78 -7.25
C MET A 104 10.50 -4.73 -8.29
N ILE A 105 9.23 -4.38 -8.33
CA ILE A 105 8.68 -3.32 -9.18
C ILE A 105 8.01 -2.31 -8.27
N VAL A 106 8.49 -1.08 -8.33
CA VAL A 106 8.01 0.02 -7.49
C VAL A 106 7.30 1.03 -8.38
N LEU A 107 6.02 1.22 -8.12
CA LEU A 107 5.10 2.02 -8.93
C LEU A 107 4.88 3.39 -8.29
N ASN A 108 4.68 4.39 -9.15
CA ASN A 108 4.14 5.69 -8.78
C ASN A 108 2.62 5.67 -8.96
N THR A 109 1.91 5.11 -7.98
CA THR A 109 0.44 5.01 -8.03
C THR A 109 -0.28 6.35 -7.79
N ASN A 110 0.46 7.41 -7.46
CA ASN A 110 -0.09 8.77 -7.30
C ASN A 110 -0.62 9.35 -8.62
N PHE A 111 -0.21 8.82 -9.77
CA PHE A 111 -0.78 9.19 -11.07
C PHE A 111 -2.23 8.79 -11.22
N TYR A 112 -2.66 7.76 -10.50
CA TYR A 112 -4.03 7.25 -10.60
C TYR A 112 -4.94 7.92 -9.57
N TYR A 113 -4.36 8.65 -8.61
CA TYR A 113 -5.10 9.28 -7.54
C TYR A 113 -6.03 10.37 -8.07
N GLN A 114 -7.33 10.30 -7.78
CA GLN A 114 -8.35 11.29 -8.12
C GLN A 114 -7.99 12.73 -7.73
N SER A 115 -7.15 12.92 -6.71
CA SER A 115 -6.69 14.25 -6.31
C SER A 115 -5.54 14.80 -7.17
N ASN A 116 -4.92 13.97 -8.02
CA ASN A 116 -3.88 14.41 -8.97
C ASN A 116 -4.52 15.01 -10.22
N LYS A 117 -4.57 16.34 -10.29
CA LYS A 117 -5.21 17.07 -11.39
C LYS A 117 -4.37 17.07 -12.68
N LEU A 118 -3.16 16.53 -12.67
CA LEU A 118 -2.29 16.45 -13.86
C LEU A 118 -2.61 15.25 -14.74
N THR A 119 -3.22 14.21 -14.15
CA THR A 119 -3.43 12.90 -14.77
C THR A 119 -4.84 12.36 -14.64
N THR A 120 -5.69 13.01 -13.84
CA THR A 120 -7.09 12.61 -13.61
C THR A 120 -8.03 13.81 -13.78
N GLY A 121 -9.35 13.57 -13.73
CA GLY A 121 -10.37 14.61 -13.91
C GLY A 121 -10.32 15.24 -15.31
N SER A 122 -10.27 16.58 -15.39
CA SER A 122 -10.26 17.30 -16.68
C SER A 122 -9.00 17.07 -17.52
N ASN A 123 -7.89 16.67 -16.89
CA ASN A 123 -6.63 16.34 -17.59
C ASN A 123 -6.37 14.83 -17.58
N TRP A 124 -7.44 14.03 -17.63
CA TRP A 124 -7.32 12.58 -17.57
C TRP A 124 -6.44 12.06 -18.70
N GLN A 125 -5.46 11.23 -18.35
CA GLN A 125 -4.58 10.53 -19.28
C GLN A 125 -4.78 9.03 -19.13
N PRO A 126 -4.90 8.24 -20.21
CA PRO A 126 -5.13 6.79 -20.11
C PRO A 126 -3.95 6.00 -19.53
N ASP A 127 -2.73 6.50 -19.75
CA ASP A 127 -1.50 5.86 -19.30
C ASP A 127 -0.46 6.94 -18.92
N PRO A 128 -0.64 7.60 -17.77
CA PRO A 128 0.28 8.66 -17.34
C PRO A 128 1.70 8.13 -17.21
N ALA A 129 2.65 8.84 -17.84
CA ALA A 129 4.07 8.47 -17.98
C ALA A 129 4.31 7.12 -18.69
N GLY A 130 3.30 6.55 -19.36
CA GLY A 130 3.39 5.22 -19.96
C GLY A 130 3.56 4.09 -18.95
N GLN A 131 3.23 4.32 -17.67
CA GLN A 131 3.52 3.40 -16.56
C GLN A 131 2.79 2.05 -16.70
N PHE A 132 1.52 2.03 -17.14
CA PHE A 132 0.80 0.77 -17.38
C PHE A 132 1.42 -0.01 -18.53
N SER A 133 1.75 0.66 -19.63
CA SER A 133 2.43 0.02 -20.76
C SER A 133 3.82 -0.50 -20.38
N TRP A 134 4.55 0.26 -19.56
CA TRP A 134 5.84 -0.15 -19.00
C TRP A 134 5.70 -1.36 -18.06
N LEU A 135 4.66 -1.37 -17.21
CA LEU A 135 4.37 -2.46 -16.28
C LEU A 135 3.99 -3.74 -17.03
N ASP A 136 3.12 -3.65 -18.05
CA ASP A 136 2.71 -4.79 -18.90
C ASP A 136 3.93 -5.41 -19.58
N ARG A 137 4.78 -4.60 -20.24
CA ARG A 137 6.02 -5.07 -20.87
C ARG A 137 6.99 -5.68 -19.86
N THR A 138 7.15 -5.06 -18.70
CA THR A 138 8.05 -5.55 -17.65
C THR A 138 7.58 -6.90 -17.08
N LEU A 139 6.29 -7.04 -16.80
CA LEU A 139 5.73 -8.29 -16.29
C LEU A 139 5.73 -9.39 -17.36
N GLN A 140 5.55 -9.03 -18.63
CA GLN A 140 5.68 -9.95 -19.76
C GLN A 140 7.11 -10.51 -19.86
N ASP A 141 8.13 -9.65 -19.82
CA ASP A 141 9.54 -10.05 -19.82
C ASP A 141 9.89 -10.96 -18.63
N ILE A 142 9.38 -10.63 -17.43
CA ILE A 142 9.56 -11.46 -16.22
C ILE A 142 8.94 -12.86 -16.43
N ARG A 143 7.73 -12.91 -17.00
CA ARG A 143 7.01 -14.15 -17.29
C ARG A 143 7.77 -15.03 -18.29
N GLU A 144 8.23 -14.45 -19.39
CA GLU A 144 8.99 -15.16 -20.43
C GLU A 144 10.32 -15.73 -19.90
N LYS A 145 10.91 -15.04 -18.91
CA LYS A 145 12.12 -15.51 -18.21
C LYS A 145 11.84 -16.50 -17.07
N GLY A 146 10.58 -16.91 -16.86
CA GLY A 146 10.20 -17.84 -15.79
C GLY A 146 10.46 -17.30 -14.37
N LYS A 147 10.39 -15.98 -14.19
CA LYS A 147 10.66 -15.30 -12.92
C LYS A 147 9.37 -14.82 -12.25
N LYS A 148 9.50 -14.38 -11.01
CA LYS A 148 8.40 -13.78 -10.23
C LYS A 148 8.55 -12.26 -10.10
N ALA A 149 7.46 -11.60 -9.73
CA ALA A 149 7.41 -10.18 -9.44
C ALA A 149 6.84 -9.92 -8.04
N VAL A 150 7.32 -8.86 -7.40
CA VAL A 150 6.71 -8.26 -6.22
C VAL A 150 6.44 -6.80 -6.54
N LEU A 151 5.20 -6.35 -6.33
CA LEU A 151 4.77 -4.99 -6.62
C LEU A 151 4.67 -4.16 -5.34
N LEU A 152 5.26 -2.97 -5.36
CA LEU A 152 5.08 -1.93 -4.33
C LEU A 152 4.43 -0.69 -4.96
N GLY A 153 3.56 -0.01 -4.23
CA GLY A 153 3.04 1.31 -4.56
C GLY A 153 2.48 1.98 -3.31
N HIS A 154 2.19 3.28 -3.36
CA HIS A 154 1.66 3.98 -2.17
C HIS A 154 0.14 3.90 -2.09
N VAL A 155 -0.53 4.66 -2.96
CA VAL A 155 -2.00 4.71 -3.06
C VAL A 155 -2.52 3.37 -3.61
N PRO A 156 -3.42 2.66 -2.89
CA PRO A 156 -3.96 1.39 -3.34
C PRO A 156 -5.18 1.57 -4.27
N PRO A 157 -5.49 0.56 -5.11
CA PRO A 157 -6.77 0.47 -5.82
C PRO A 157 -7.91 0.09 -4.86
N GLY A 158 -9.15 0.17 -5.34
CA GLY A 158 -10.32 -0.26 -4.58
C GLY A 158 -10.82 0.80 -3.60
N GLN A 159 -11.66 0.33 -2.69
CA GLN A 159 -12.35 1.15 -1.71
C GLN A 159 -11.53 1.33 -0.41
N PHE A 160 -11.61 2.50 0.22
CA PHE A 160 -11.14 2.69 1.60
C PHE A 160 -12.07 2.00 2.59
N GLU A 161 -11.56 1.06 3.37
CA GLU A 161 -12.36 0.20 4.25
C GLU A 161 -12.96 0.89 5.48
N LYS A 162 -12.63 2.16 5.70
CA LYS A 162 -13.26 3.03 6.71
C LYS A 162 -14.19 4.09 6.12
N HIS A 163 -14.58 4.01 4.84
CA HIS A 163 -15.49 5.01 4.27
C HIS A 163 -16.31 4.42 3.12
N ARG A 164 -17.65 4.53 3.18
CA ARG A 164 -18.55 3.88 2.23
C ARG A 164 -18.34 4.27 0.77
N GLU A 165 -18.03 5.54 0.51
CA GLU A 165 -17.96 6.10 -0.86
C GLU A 165 -16.58 6.63 -1.27
N LYS A 166 -15.54 6.42 -0.45
CA LYS A 166 -14.19 6.90 -0.76
C LYS A 166 -13.32 5.83 -1.42
N ASN A 167 -13.04 6.07 -2.70
CA ASN A 167 -11.96 5.41 -3.42
C ASN A 167 -10.88 6.44 -3.79
N TRP A 168 -9.67 5.96 -4.09
CA TRP A 168 -8.53 6.83 -4.41
C TRP A 168 -8.21 6.83 -5.90
N PHE A 169 -8.12 5.68 -6.54
CA PHE A 169 -7.91 5.63 -7.99
C PHE A 169 -9.15 6.15 -8.72
N ASP A 170 -9.01 6.86 -9.84
CA ASP A 170 -10.16 6.97 -10.74
C ASP A 170 -10.57 5.60 -11.30
N GLU A 171 -11.82 5.51 -11.73
CA GLU A 171 -12.45 4.23 -12.08
C GLU A 171 -11.73 3.50 -13.22
N ILE A 172 -11.24 4.22 -14.23
CA ILE A 172 -10.61 3.59 -15.39
C ILE A 172 -9.23 3.08 -15.02
N HIS A 173 -8.41 3.87 -14.32
CA HIS A 173 -7.11 3.42 -13.83
C HIS A 173 -7.24 2.24 -12.85
N ASN A 174 -8.25 2.24 -11.98
CA ASN A 174 -8.56 1.10 -11.11
C ASN A 174 -8.80 -0.19 -11.92
N LYS A 175 -9.64 -0.11 -12.95
CA LYS A 175 -9.94 -1.26 -13.83
C LYS A 175 -8.71 -1.75 -14.58
N ILE A 176 -7.88 -0.85 -15.12
CA ILE A 176 -6.65 -1.23 -15.82
C ILE A 176 -5.68 -1.93 -14.86
N PHE A 177 -5.48 -1.37 -13.67
CA PHE A 177 -4.60 -1.95 -12.65
C PHE A 177 -5.06 -3.35 -12.22
N VAL A 178 -6.35 -3.52 -11.91
CA VAL A 178 -6.93 -4.84 -11.56
C VAL A 178 -6.74 -5.85 -12.69
N ARG A 179 -6.95 -5.45 -13.96
CA ARG A 179 -6.72 -6.34 -15.12
C ARG A 179 -5.27 -6.78 -15.26
N LEU A 180 -4.30 -5.91 -14.96
CA LEU A 180 -2.88 -6.29 -14.94
C LEU A 180 -2.59 -7.30 -13.83
N LEU A 181 -3.14 -7.10 -12.63
CA LEU A 181 -3.00 -8.09 -11.55
C LEU A 181 -3.61 -9.44 -11.93
N GLN A 182 -4.78 -9.44 -12.58
CA GLN A 182 -5.42 -10.67 -13.08
C GLN A 182 -4.58 -11.35 -14.16
N LYS A 183 -4.15 -10.59 -15.19
CA LYS A 183 -3.38 -11.08 -16.34
C LYS A 183 -2.03 -11.70 -15.94
N TYR A 184 -1.39 -11.18 -14.90
CA TYR A 184 -0.06 -11.61 -14.44
C TYR A 184 -0.09 -12.29 -13.06
N SER A 185 -1.26 -12.71 -12.58
CA SER A 185 -1.46 -13.36 -11.28
C SER A 185 -0.54 -14.57 -11.06
N ASN A 186 -0.24 -15.33 -12.10
CA ASN A 186 0.64 -16.49 -12.05
C ASN A 186 2.13 -16.15 -11.76
N ILE A 187 2.56 -14.90 -11.97
CA ILE A 187 3.94 -14.46 -11.73
C ILE A 187 4.06 -13.35 -10.69
N ILE A 188 3.00 -12.61 -10.38
CA ILE A 188 2.97 -11.64 -9.27
C ILE A 188 2.79 -12.43 -7.96
N SER A 189 3.85 -12.48 -7.18
CA SER A 189 3.93 -13.26 -5.94
C SER A 189 3.47 -12.51 -4.69
N ALA A 190 3.53 -11.17 -4.72
CA ALA A 190 3.06 -10.30 -3.65
C ALA A 190 2.80 -8.89 -4.17
N VAL A 191 1.82 -8.22 -3.58
CA VAL A 191 1.53 -6.80 -3.79
C VAL A 191 1.40 -6.14 -2.43
N HIS A 192 2.19 -5.09 -2.19
CA HIS A 192 2.14 -4.32 -0.95
C HIS A 192 1.86 -2.86 -1.25
N MET A 193 0.91 -2.27 -0.55
CA MET A 193 0.52 -0.87 -0.67
C MET A 193 0.32 -0.24 0.71
N ALA A 194 0.06 1.06 0.79
CA ALA A 194 -0.14 1.77 2.04
C ALA A 194 -1.25 2.83 1.92
N HIS A 195 -0.95 4.09 2.24
CA HIS A 195 -1.82 5.27 2.22
C HIS A 195 -2.98 5.29 3.23
N HIS A 196 -3.64 4.17 3.53
CA HIS A 196 -4.80 4.16 4.43
C HIS A 196 -4.46 4.36 5.91
N HIS A 197 -3.18 4.20 6.29
CA HIS A 197 -2.66 4.19 7.66
C HIS A 197 -3.15 3.04 8.55
N THR A 198 -4.09 2.23 8.05
CA THR A 198 -4.70 1.08 8.72
C THR A 198 -4.11 -0.25 8.26
N ASP A 199 -4.27 -1.28 9.09
CA ASP A 199 -3.89 -2.66 8.76
C ASP A 199 -5.03 -3.37 8.02
N SER A 200 -4.86 -3.67 6.73
CA SER A 200 -5.90 -4.30 5.93
C SER A 200 -5.34 -5.10 4.76
N PHE A 201 -6.21 -5.73 4.01
CA PHE A 201 -5.86 -6.46 2.78
C PHE A 201 -6.99 -6.40 1.77
N ARG A 202 -6.69 -6.75 0.52
CA ARG A 202 -7.65 -6.91 -0.57
C ARG A 202 -7.43 -8.25 -1.25
N ILE A 203 -8.49 -8.90 -1.71
CA ILE A 203 -8.40 -10.05 -2.61
C ILE A 203 -8.73 -9.60 -4.04
N ILE A 204 -8.07 -10.23 -5.00
CA ILE A 204 -8.29 -9.99 -6.43
C ILE A 204 -8.92 -11.25 -7.02
N LEU A 205 -10.14 -11.11 -7.50
CA LEU A 205 -10.85 -12.19 -8.19
C LEU A 205 -10.35 -12.35 -9.63
N SER A 206 -10.44 -13.56 -10.17
CA SER A 206 -10.29 -13.84 -11.59
C SER A 206 -11.30 -13.04 -12.43
N ALA A 207 -11.06 -12.92 -13.74
CA ALA A 207 -11.94 -12.14 -14.63
C ALA A 207 -13.39 -12.67 -14.67
N ASP A 208 -13.57 -13.99 -14.53
CA ASP A 208 -14.88 -14.66 -14.41
C ASP A 208 -15.41 -14.72 -12.97
N LYS A 209 -14.64 -14.20 -12.00
CA LYS A 209 -14.95 -14.15 -10.57
C LYS A 209 -15.11 -15.53 -9.92
N ALA A 210 -14.56 -16.58 -10.53
CA ALA A 210 -14.62 -17.94 -10.02
C ALA A 210 -13.66 -18.20 -8.84
N GLU A 211 -12.50 -17.53 -8.81
CA GLU A 211 -11.47 -17.76 -7.80
C GLU A 211 -10.68 -16.50 -7.43
N VAL A 212 -9.97 -16.55 -6.30
CA VAL A 212 -9.04 -15.49 -5.89
C VAL A 212 -7.64 -15.79 -6.46
N VAL A 213 -7.17 -14.91 -7.33
CA VAL A 213 -5.91 -15.06 -8.08
C VAL A 213 -4.76 -14.22 -7.55
N SER A 214 -5.05 -13.23 -6.69
CA SER A 214 -4.03 -12.39 -6.07
C SER A 214 -4.56 -11.71 -4.81
N SER A 215 -3.69 -11.04 -4.07
CA SER A 215 -4.05 -10.24 -2.90
C SER A 215 -3.12 -9.05 -2.75
N ILE A 216 -3.64 -7.96 -2.18
CA ILE A 216 -2.88 -6.75 -1.83
C ILE A 216 -2.83 -6.65 -0.31
N LEU A 217 -1.63 -6.53 0.26
CA LEU A 217 -1.44 -6.19 1.67
C LEU A 217 -1.36 -4.68 1.84
N LEU A 218 -2.23 -4.12 2.68
CA LEU A 218 -2.19 -2.71 3.08
C LEU A 218 -1.44 -2.59 4.40
N ASN A 219 -0.43 -1.73 4.42
CA ASN A 219 0.44 -1.55 5.58
C ASN A 219 0.01 -0.30 6.36
N SER A 220 -0.12 -0.46 7.67
CA SER A 220 -0.43 0.62 8.61
C SER A 220 0.71 1.64 8.72
N ALA A 221 0.42 2.83 9.23
CA ALA A 221 1.40 3.91 9.31
C ALA A 221 2.15 3.99 10.66
N ILE A 222 3.29 4.67 10.64
CA ILE A 222 3.97 5.13 11.85
C ILE A 222 3.25 6.36 12.44
N THR A 223 2.73 7.25 11.59
CA THR A 223 1.96 8.39 12.08
C THR A 223 0.67 7.91 12.76
N PRO A 224 0.34 8.43 13.96
CA PRO A 224 -0.94 8.18 14.61
C PRO A 224 -2.02 9.19 14.21
N TRP A 225 -1.75 10.01 13.18
CA TRP A 225 -2.63 11.10 12.77
C TRP A 225 -4.05 10.61 12.53
N GLU A 226 -4.99 11.21 13.25
CA GLU A 226 -6.41 10.95 13.03
C GLU A 226 -6.88 11.62 11.75
N THR A 227 -7.52 10.83 10.90
CA THR A 227 -7.97 11.34 9.61
C THR A 227 -9.05 12.41 9.74
N THR A 228 -8.86 13.51 9.02
CA THR A 228 -9.87 14.58 8.90
C THR A 228 -10.84 14.34 7.75
N LEU A 229 -10.81 13.18 7.09
CA LEU A 229 -11.74 12.84 6.02
C LEU A 229 -13.17 12.77 6.58
N PRO A 230 -14.12 13.60 6.13
CA PRO A 230 -15.50 13.53 6.60
C PRO A 230 -16.13 12.19 6.22
N GLY A 231 -17.00 11.66 7.09
CA GLY A 231 -17.75 10.44 6.80
C GLY A 231 -16.97 9.13 7.01
N VAL A 232 -15.81 9.20 7.67
CA VAL A 232 -15.09 8.00 8.13
C VAL A 232 -15.97 7.22 9.11
N ILE A 233 -16.11 5.92 8.85
CA ILE A 233 -16.91 4.96 9.59
C ILE A 233 -15.95 4.11 10.41
N GLY A 234 -16.18 4.09 11.72
CA GLY A 234 -15.22 3.53 12.66
C GLY A 234 -14.09 4.50 13.00
N GLY A 235 -13.19 4.11 13.90
CA GLY A 235 -12.21 5.00 14.51
C GLY A 235 -11.34 5.71 13.50
N THR A 236 -10.95 6.94 13.82
CA THR A 236 -10.23 7.86 12.92
C THR A 236 -8.71 7.70 12.97
N GLY A 237 -8.17 7.06 14.00
CA GLY A 237 -6.72 6.91 14.22
C GLY A 237 -6.20 5.48 14.11
N ASN A 238 -4.88 5.38 14.30
CA ASN A 238 -4.14 4.14 14.49
C ASN A 238 -3.02 4.39 15.51
N ASN A 239 -2.58 3.37 16.24
CA ASN A 239 -1.29 3.46 16.91
C ASN A 239 -0.14 3.42 15.87
N PRO A 240 1.03 4.02 16.17
CA PRO A 240 2.22 3.86 15.34
C PRO A 240 2.58 2.38 15.19
N ALA A 241 2.83 1.95 13.95
CA ALA A 241 3.08 0.55 13.66
C ALA A 241 4.19 0.34 12.61
N ILE A 242 4.89 -0.79 12.75
CA ILE A 242 5.85 -1.31 11.76
C ILE A 242 5.63 -2.80 11.56
N ARG A 243 5.90 -3.31 10.36
CA ARG A 243 5.67 -4.71 9.99
C ARG A 243 6.96 -5.38 9.55
N LEU A 244 7.20 -6.58 10.06
CA LEU A 244 8.27 -7.47 9.61
C LEU A 244 7.68 -8.62 8.79
N ILE A 245 8.01 -8.67 7.50
CA ILE A 245 7.47 -9.67 6.56
C ILE A 245 8.44 -10.85 6.44
N LYS A 246 7.92 -12.06 6.63
CA LYS A 246 8.60 -13.31 6.30
C LYS A 246 8.18 -13.71 4.88
N TYR A 247 9.14 -13.88 3.99
CA TYR A 247 8.88 -14.19 2.58
C TYR A 247 9.83 -15.27 2.06
N ASP A 248 9.41 -15.97 1.01
CA ASP A 248 10.24 -16.93 0.29
C ASP A 248 11.33 -16.18 -0.50
N ARG A 249 12.60 -16.44 -0.16
CA ARG A 249 13.73 -15.69 -0.72
C ARG A 249 13.95 -15.91 -2.22
N ASN A 250 13.39 -16.97 -2.80
CA ASN A 250 13.55 -17.27 -4.22
C ASN A 250 12.42 -16.62 -5.05
N THR A 251 11.20 -16.61 -4.54
CA THR A 251 10.00 -16.22 -5.30
C THR A 251 9.43 -14.87 -4.90
N GLY A 252 9.74 -14.36 -3.70
CA GLY A 252 9.17 -13.13 -3.17
C GLY A 252 7.79 -13.31 -2.50
N THR A 253 7.24 -14.53 -2.50
CA THR A 253 5.92 -14.82 -1.90
C THR A 253 5.91 -14.51 -0.40
N THR A 254 4.89 -13.78 0.05
CA THR A 254 4.69 -13.49 1.48
C THR A 254 4.20 -14.75 2.20
N LEU A 255 4.99 -15.21 3.17
CA LEU A 255 4.71 -16.44 3.92
C LEU A 255 3.99 -16.12 5.23
N ASP A 256 4.36 -15.04 5.90
CA ASP A 256 3.81 -14.60 7.18
C ASP A 256 4.26 -13.16 7.46
N TYR A 257 3.67 -12.50 8.44
CA TYR A 257 4.19 -11.22 8.92
C TYR A 257 3.91 -11.00 10.40
N HIS A 258 4.83 -10.26 11.02
CA HIS A 258 4.76 -9.85 12.40
C HIS A 258 4.51 -8.35 12.47
N GLN A 259 3.36 -7.97 13.02
CA GLN A 259 3.02 -6.57 13.27
C GLN A 259 3.56 -6.16 14.64
N PHE A 260 4.28 -5.04 14.67
CA PHE A 260 4.67 -4.35 15.88
C PHE A 260 3.94 -3.01 15.97
N TYR A 261 3.71 -2.56 17.18
CA TYR A 261 3.06 -1.29 17.44
C TYR A 261 3.61 -0.61 18.69
N LEU A 262 3.36 0.69 18.78
CA LEU A 262 3.58 1.48 19.97
C LEU A 262 2.21 1.89 20.53
N ASP A 263 1.87 1.43 21.72
CA ASP A 263 0.72 1.99 22.45
C ASP A 263 1.03 3.45 22.80
N LEU A 264 0.51 4.37 21.99
CA LEU A 264 0.92 5.78 22.03
C LEU A 264 0.48 6.43 23.33
N LYS A 265 -0.74 6.13 23.78
CA LYS A 265 -1.26 6.65 25.05
C LYS A 265 -0.35 6.23 26.19
N LYS A 266 -0.05 4.93 26.30
CA LYS A 266 0.84 4.42 27.35
C LYS A 266 2.26 4.96 27.22
N ALA A 267 2.78 5.10 26.01
CA ALA A 267 4.11 5.65 25.78
C ALA A 267 4.22 7.10 26.25
N ASN A 268 3.18 7.92 26.05
CA ASN A 268 3.11 9.28 26.55
C ASN A 268 2.95 9.34 28.07
N ASP A 269 2.06 8.51 28.63
CA ASP A 269 1.85 8.41 30.09
C ASP A 269 3.16 8.00 30.81
N ASP A 270 3.90 7.05 30.25
CA ASP A 270 5.17 6.53 30.79
C ASP A 270 6.41 7.37 30.37
N ASN A 271 6.24 8.38 29.50
CA ASN A 271 7.31 9.12 28.81
C ASN A 271 8.41 8.21 28.22
N LYS A 272 8.00 7.09 27.60
CA LYS A 272 8.92 6.07 27.07
C LYS A 272 8.31 5.31 25.89
N PRO A 273 8.95 5.30 24.70
CA PRO A 273 8.43 4.59 23.53
C PRO A 273 8.72 3.08 23.62
N ASN A 274 7.81 2.32 24.22
CA ASN A 274 7.93 0.87 24.36
C ASN A 274 7.20 0.14 23.21
N TRP A 275 7.89 -0.10 22.10
CA TRP A 275 7.38 -0.92 20.98
C TRP A 275 7.13 -2.36 21.42
N LYS A 276 6.00 -2.93 21.01
CA LYS A 276 5.56 -4.28 21.37
C LYS A 276 5.16 -5.08 20.14
N SER A 277 5.28 -6.40 20.26
CA SER A 277 4.61 -7.33 19.36
C SER A 277 3.10 -7.10 19.46
N LEU A 278 2.45 -6.85 18.32
CA LEU A 278 0.99 -6.83 18.24
C LEU A 278 0.46 -8.22 17.94
N TYR A 279 0.80 -8.77 16.77
CA TYR A 279 0.40 -10.13 16.38
C TYR A 279 1.31 -10.69 15.29
N ASN A 280 1.33 -12.02 15.22
CA ASN A 280 1.79 -12.76 14.05
C ASN A 280 0.57 -13.18 13.22
N PHE A 281 0.59 -12.97 11.90
CA PHE A 281 -0.57 -13.17 11.03
C PHE A 281 -1.07 -14.62 11.04
N THR A 282 -0.18 -15.58 10.77
CA THR A 282 -0.56 -17.00 10.72
C THR A 282 -1.09 -17.50 12.06
N ASP A 283 -0.52 -17.03 13.17
CA ASP A 283 -0.95 -17.39 14.52
C ASP A 283 -2.30 -16.79 14.91
N LEU A 284 -2.54 -15.51 14.59
CA LEU A 284 -3.79 -14.82 14.94
C LEU A 284 -4.97 -15.42 14.18
N TYR A 285 -4.81 -15.61 12.87
CA TYR A 285 -5.91 -16.03 11.98
C TYR A 285 -5.99 -17.56 11.77
N LYS A 286 -5.06 -18.33 12.36
CA LYS A 286 -4.97 -19.79 12.22
C LYS A 286 -4.94 -20.21 10.74
N LEU A 287 -3.97 -19.67 10.02
CA LEU A 287 -3.73 -19.89 8.59
C LEU A 287 -2.32 -20.45 8.39
N SER A 288 -2.10 -21.18 7.29
CA SER A 288 -0.79 -21.80 7.02
C SER A 288 0.23 -20.83 6.43
N SER A 289 -0.23 -19.74 5.83
CA SER A 289 0.61 -18.70 5.25
C SER A 289 -0.19 -17.40 5.07
N ALA A 290 0.49 -16.36 4.58
CA ALA A 290 -0.09 -15.12 4.11
C ALA A 290 -0.19 -15.05 2.56
N SER A 291 -0.39 -16.21 1.90
CA SER A 291 -0.64 -16.28 0.45
C SER A 291 -2.06 -15.82 0.08
N HIS A 292 -2.32 -15.54 -1.21
CA HIS A 292 -3.64 -15.08 -1.65
C HIS A 292 -4.75 -16.11 -1.39
N GLU A 293 -4.45 -17.42 -1.43
CA GLU A 293 -5.41 -18.48 -1.10
C GLU A 293 -5.79 -18.46 0.39
N GLN A 294 -4.82 -18.18 1.26
CA GLN A 294 -5.08 -18.03 2.69
C GLN A 294 -5.81 -16.72 2.99
N MET A 295 -5.52 -15.63 2.26
CA MET A 295 -6.29 -14.38 2.34
C MET A 295 -7.75 -14.56 1.90
N ALA A 296 -7.99 -15.37 0.85
CA ALA A 296 -9.34 -15.74 0.42
C ALA A 296 -10.06 -16.55 1.51
N THR A 297 -9.34 -17.47 2.16
CA THR A 297 -9.86 -18.23 3.31
C THR A 297 -10.20 -17.31 4.48
N LEU A 298 -9.33 -16.34 4.78
CA LEU A 298 -9.56 -15.35 5.83
C LEU A 298 -10.81 -14.51 5.55
N SER A 299 -10.96 -13.97 4.34
CA SER A 299 -12.15 -13.18 3.96
C SER A 299 -13.45 -13.96 4.23
N LYS A 300 -13.51 -15.25 3.86
CA LYS A 300 -14.66 -16.12 4.16
C LYS A 300 -14.87 -16.30 5.66
N LYS A 301 -13.80 -16.52 6.44
CA LYS A 301 -13.89 -16.66 7.90
C LYS A 301 -14.39 -15.37 8.56
N LEU A 302 -13.90 -14.19 8.15
CA LEU A 302 -14.31 -12.88 8.69
C LEU A 302 -15.80 -12.60 8.49
N ARG A 303 -16.38 -13.10 7.40
CA ARG A 303 -17.81 -12.99 7.14
C ARG A 303 -18.64 -13.85 8.10
N LEU A 304 -18.18 -15.05 8.39
CA LEU A 304 -18.94 -16.07 9.15
C LEU A 304 -18.70 -16.01 10.67
N ASP A 305 -17.54 -15.54 11.11
CA ASP A 305 -17.14 -15.49 12.51
C ASP A 305 -17.03 -14.03 12.99
N GLY A 306 -18.04 -13.58 13.74
CA GLY A 306 -18.07 -12.23 14.30
C GLY A 306 -16.90 -11.95 15.26
N SER A 307 -16.50 -12.93 16.07
CA SER A 307 -15.39 -12.74 17.03
C SER A 307 -14.06 -12.60 16.31
N LEU A 308 -13.86 -13.35 15.22
CA LEU A 308 -12.67 -13.19 14.37
C LEU A 308 -12.69 -11.84 13.65
N PHE A 309 -13.85 -11.39 13.19
CA PHE A 309 -14.01 -10.06 12.61
C PHE A 309 -13.68 -8.95 13.60
N ASP A 310 -14.15 -9.04 14.84
CA ASP A 310 -13.84 -8.04 15.88
C ASP A 310 -12.33 -7.97 16.15
N LYS A 311 -11.65 -9.12 16.19
CA LYS A 311 -10.18 -9.17 16.30
C LYS A 311 -9.49 -8.53 15.09
N TYR A 312 -9.94 -8.83 13.89
CA TYR A 312 -9.42 -8.20 12.66
C TYR A 312 -9.59 -6.68 12.72
N TYR A 313 -10.76 -6.21 13.14
CA TYR A 313 -11.09 -4.79 13.21
C TYR A 313 -10.23 -4.06 14.26
N GLN A 314 -10.00 -4.69 15.42
CA GLN A 314 -9.04 -4.20 16.42
C GLN A 314 -7.61 -4.07 15.84
N MET A 315 -7.18 -5.00 14.98
CA MET A 315 -5.89 -4.90 14.30
C MET A 315 -5.88 -3.83 13.21
N ASN A 316 -7.01 -3.59 12.53
CA ASN A 316 -7.15 -2.56 11.49
C ASN A 316 -6.79 -1.16 12.01
N GLY A 317 -7.26 -0.83 13.22
CA GLY A 317 -6.87 0.39 13.95
C GLY A 317 -5.58 0.26 14.78
N VAL A 318 -4.85 -0.86 14.69
CA VAL A 318 -3.62 -1.12 15.47
C VAL A 318 -3.86 -0.95 16.98
N LEU A 319 -4.98 -1.45 17.50
CA LEU A 319 -5.42 -1.27 18.89
C LEU A 319 -5.51 0.20 19.35
N TYR A 320 -5.83 1.13 18.45
CA TYR A 320 -6.03 2.53 18.82
C TYR A 320 -7.19 2.69 19.80
N ASP A 321 -8.37 2.16 19.45
CA ASP A 321 -9.50 2.02 20.37
C ASP A 321 -9.92 0.53 20.45
N PRO A 322 -9.46 -0.22 21.44
CA PRO A 322 -9.77 -1.65 21.56
C PRO A 322 -11.23 -1.93 21.94
N ASN A 323 -11.97 -0.92 22.43
CA ASN A 323 -13.36 -1.06 22.84
C ASN A 323 -14.34 -0.72 21.72
N GLU A 324 -13.85 -0.18 20.61
CA GLU A 324 -14.69 0.15 19.46
C GLU A 324 -15.24 -1.12 18.80
N THR A 325 -16.55 -1.12 18.53
CA THR A 325 -17.25 -2.21 17.85
C THR A 325 -17.65 -1.82 16.44
N CYS A 326 -17.41 -2.71 15.47
CA CYS A 326 -17.75 -2.49 14.07
C CYS A 326 -18.89 -3.43 13.64
N THR A 327 -20.13 -2.93 13.67
CA THR A 327 -21.33 -3.68 13.30
C THR A 327 -22.08 -3.01 12.15
N GLY A 328 -23.06 -3.69 11.55
CA GLY A 328 -23.93 -3.12 10.52
C GLY A 328 -23.13 -2.58 9.33
N GLU A 329 -23.31 -1.29 9.03
CA GLU A 329 -22.64 -0.62 7.90
C GLU A 329 -21.11 -0.71 7.98
N CYS A 330 -20.52 -0.53 9.17
CA CYS A 330 -19.07 -0.61 9.35
C CYS A 330 -18.53 -1.98 8.88
N LYS A 331 -19.17 -3.06 9.33
CA LYS A 331 -18.78 -4.43 8.94
C LYS A 331 -18.97 -4.67 7.44
N SER A 332 -20.06 -4.17 6.86
CA SER A 332 -20.31 -4.26 5.43
C SER A 332 -19.25 -3.52 4.61
N VAL A 333 -18.88 -2.29 4.98
CA VAL A 333 -17.84 -1.52 4.29
C VAL A 333 -16.49 -2.23 4.36
N GLN A 334 -16.13 -2.78 5.53
CA GLN A 334 -14.90 -3.55 5.72
C GLN A 334 -14.86 -4.78 4.80
N LEU A 335 -15.85 -5.66 4.91
CA LEU A 335 -15.91 -6.90 4.14
C LEU A 335 -16.02 -6.65 2.62
N CYS A 336 -16.88 -5.73 2.20
CA CYS A 336 -17.04 -5.41 0.78
C CYS A 336 -15.77 -4.79 0.19
N SER A 337 -15.05 -3.95 0.96
CA SER A 337 -13.78 -3.37 0.51
C SER A 337 -12.69 -4.44 0.38
N ILE A 338 -12.60 -5.40 1.31
CA ILE A 338 -11.67 -6.53 1.23
C ILE A 338 -11.93 -7.36 -0.04
N GLU A 339 -13.19 -7.68 -0.31
CA GLU A 339 -13.61 -8.65 -1.32
C GLU A 339 -13.70 -8.08 -2.74
N ASN A 340 -13.95 -6.77 -2.88
CA ASN A 340 -14.33 -6.16 -4.16
C ASN A 340 -13.48 -4.92 -4.45
N VAL A 341 -12.40 -5.10 -5.22
CA VAL A 341 -11.52 -4.00 -5.66
C VAL A 341 -12.12 -3.27 -6.88
N ASP A 342 -12.93 -3.93 -7.70
CA ASP A 342 -13.71 -3.25 -8.74
C ASP A 342 -14.88 -2.47 -8.12
N TYR A 343 -15.06 -1.22 -8.52
CA TYR A 343 -16.04 -0.31 -7.92
C TYR A 343 -17.49 -0.73 -8.19
N SER A 344 -17.77 -1.38 -9.33
CA SER A 344 -19.12 -1.88 -9.61
C SER A 344 -19.46 -3.07 -8.72
N ASP A 345 -18.48 -3.95 -8.49
CA ASP A 345 -18.63 -5.09 -7.58
C ASP A 345 -18.77 -4.66 -6.12
N TYR A 346 -17.99 -3.67 -5.70
CA TYR A 346 -18.13 -3.07 -4.37
C TYR A 346 -19.54 -2.48 -4.16
N LYS A 347 -20.04 -1.69 -5.12
CA LYS A 347 -21.41 -1.14 -5.05
C LYS A 347 -22.47 -2.24 -4.97
N ASN A 348 -22.31 -3.31 -5.75
CA ASN A 348 -23.20 -4.46 -5.70
C ASN A 348 -23.13 -5.19 -4.35
N CYS A 349 -21.94 -5.32 -3.75
CA CYS A 349 -21.78 -5.91 -2.42
C CYS A 349 -22.45 -5.07 -1.34
N MET A 350 -22.30 -3.75 -1.38
CA MET A 350 -22.93 -2.82 -0.44
C MET A 350 -24.46 -2.72 -0.60
N GLY A 351 -24.99 -3.04 -1.78
CA GLY A 351 -26.44 -3.02 -2.07
C GLY A 351 -27.18 -4.31 -1.67
N ARG A 352 -26.47 -5.36 -1.27
CA ARG A 352 -27.09 -6.59 -0.74
C ARG A 352 -27.38 -6.40 0.74
N GLU A 353 -28.59 -6.76 1.20
CA GLU A 353 -28.84 -6.94 2.63
C GLU A 353 -27.85 -8.00 3.14
N GLN A 354 -26.92 -7.59 4.01
CA GLN A 354 -26.01 -8.54 4.64
C GLN A 354 -26.74 -9.23 5.79
N PRO A 355 -26.66 -10.57 5.88
CA PRO A 355 -27.38 -11.36 6.88
C PRO A 355 -26.95 -11.05 8.32
#